data_AF-T2JUD6-F1
#
_entry.id   AF-T2JUD6-F1
#
_cell.length_a   1.000
_cell.length_b   1.000
_cell.length_c   1.000
_cell.angle_alpha   90.00
_cell.angle_beta   90.00
_cell.angle_gamma   90.00
#
_symmetry.space_group_name_H-M   'P 1'
#
loop_
_entity.id
_entity.type
_entity.pdbx_description
1 polymer ?
#
loop_
_entity_poly.entity_id
_entity_poly.type
_entity_poly.pdbx_seq_one_letter_code
_entity_poly.pdbx_strand_id
1 'polypeptide(L)'
;MDLILEKINFYLGVSYLWNNEEVEMISTRKIVKSLNYPTLKMMSSQWLKEVYSAASSGNRSLLEELIQQIPERHDSIINSMRELVNNFNYRQIREIIEPLID
;
A
#
# COMPACT_ATOMS: atom_id res chain seq x y z
N MET A 1 24.25 9.62 -14.90
CA MET A 1 23.31 8.70 -14.21
C MET A 1 23.89 7.29 -14.09
N ASP A 2 25.08 7.05 -14.62
CA ASP A 2 25.64 5.71 -14.83
C ASP A 2 26.37 5.15 -13.61
N LEU A 3 26.94 6.01 -12.75
CA LEU A 3 27.70 5.61 -11.56
C LEU A 3 26.84 4.84 -10.52
N ILE A 4 25.55 5.18 -10.42
CA ILE A 4 24.64 4.52 -9.48
C ILE A 4 24.35 3.09 -9.96
N LEU A 5 24.07 2.93 -11.25
CA LEU A 5 23.80 1.63 -11.86
C LEU A 5 25.04 0.73 -11.76
N GLU A 6 26.23 1.24 -12.05
CA GLU A 6 27.48 0.50 -11.89
C GLU A 6 27.68 -0.02 -10.45
N LYS A 7 27.42 0.83 -9.45
CA LYS A 7 27.53 0.40 -8.05
C LYS A 7 26.52 -0.71 -7.71
N ILE A 8 25.28 -0.58 -8.17
CA ILE A 8 24.26 -1.60 -7.90
C ILE A 8 24.62 -2.92 -8.60
N ASN A 9 25.13 -2.89 -9.85
CA ASN A 9 25.68 -4.09 -10.50
C ASN A 9 26.82 -4.70 -9.67
N PHE A 10 27.80 -3.89 -9.26
CA PHE A 10 28.96 -4.37 -8.51
C PHE A 10 28.58 -5.06 -7.19
N TYR A 11 27.61 -4.51 -6.45
CA TYR A 11 27.21 -5.05 -5.15
C TYR A 11 26.16 -6.16 -5.23
N LEU A 12 25.31 -6.19 -6.27
CA LEU A 12 24.21 -7.14 -6.39
C LEU A 12 24.37 -8.17 -7.53
N GLY A 13 25.40 -8.03 -8.37
CA GLY A 13 25.65 -8.91 -9.52
C GLY A 13 24.58 -8.82 -10.62
N VAL A 14 23.91 -7.67 -10.75
CA VAL A 14 22.78 -7.48 -11.69
C VAL A 14 23.21 -6.72 -12.95
N SER A 15 22.84 -7.21 -14.13
CA SER A 15 23.09 -6.53 -15.40
C SER A 15 21.85 -5.77 -15.88
N TYR A 16 22.03 -4.55 -16.38
CA TYR A 16 20.93 -3.74 -16.92
C TYR A 16 20.77 -3.96 -18.42
N LEU A 17 19.53 -4.17 -18.86
CA LEU A 17 19.16 -4.16 -20.28
C LEU A 17 18.53 -2.80 -20.60
N TRP A 18 19.12 -2.07 -21.55
CA TRP A 18 18.53 -0.84 -22.06
C TRP A 18 17.55 -1.16 -23.18
N ASN A 19 16.32 -1.55 -22.81
CA ASN A 19 15.24 -1.68 -23.78
C ASN A 19 14.42 -0.39 -23.81
N ASN A 20 14.38 0.27 -24.96
CA ASN A 20 13.38 1.29 -25.30
C ASN A 20 12.05 0.65 -25.70
N GLU A 21 11.74 -0.53 -25.17
CA GLU A 21 10.41 -1.07 -25.29
C GLU A 21 9.53 -0.12 -24.48
N GLU A 22 8.50 0.43 -25.12
CA GLU A 22 7.37 0.97 -24.38
C GLU A 22 6.92 -0.15 -23.46
N VAL A 23 7.41 -0.12 -22.22
CA VAL A 23 6.83 -0.89 -21.14
C VAL A 23 5.41 -0.40 -21.16
N GLU A 24 4.52 -1.18 -21.78
CA GLU A 24 3.11 -1.06 -21.54
C GLU A 24 3.06 -1.03 -20.02
N MET A 25 2.82 0.16 -19.46
CA MET A 25 2.60 0.30 -18.05
C MET A 25 1.39 -0.58 -17.84
N ILE A 26 1.62 -1.84 -17.44
CA ILE A 26 0.58 -2.71 -16.94
C ILE A 26 -0.03 -1.83 -15.89
N SER A 27 -1.20 -1.31 -16.22
CA SER A 27 -1.80 -0.25 -15.44
C SER A 27 -2.16 -0.94 -14.14
N THR A 28 -1.26 -0.91 -13.16
CA THR A 28 -1.44 -1.48 -11.83
C THR A 28 -2.65 -0.86 -11.13
N ARG A 29 -3.21 0.21 -11.73
CA ARG A 29 -4.56 0.72 -11.48
C ARG A 29 -5.66 -0.33 -11.56
N LYS A 30 -5.47 -1.49 -12.21
CA LYS A 30 -6.56 -2.45 -12.46
C LYS A 30 -6.83 -3.51 -11.38
N ILE A 31 -6.04 -3.62 -10.31
CA ILE A 31 -6.36 -4.60 -9.24
C ILE A 31 -6.16 -4.05 -7.83
N VAL A 32 -6.42 -2.76 -7.59
CA VAL A 32 -6.96 -2.41 -6.27
C VAL A 32 -8.45 -2.38 -6.48
N LYS A 33 -9.15 -3.48 -6.15
CA LYS A 33 -10.61 -3.41 -5.92
C LYS A 33 -10.80 -2.29 -4.92
N SER A 34 -11.21 -1.13 -5.44
CA SER A 34 -11.22 0.16 -4.76
C SER A 34 -11.57 -0.02 -3.28
N LEU A 35 -10.62 0.31 -2.41
CA LEU A 35 -10.87 0.45 -0.98
C LEU A 35 -11.91 1.58 -0.86
N ASN A 36 -13.19 1.21 -0.92
CA ASN A 36 -14.26 2.17 -1.13
C ASN A 36 -14.61 2.82 0.22
N TYR A 37 -14.39 4.13 0.33
CA TYR A 37 -14.67 5.00 1.47
C TYR A 37 -15.90 4.61 2.34
N PRO A 38 -17.11 4.40 1.79
CA PRO A 38 -18.29 4.02 2.58
C PRO A 38 -18.13 2.70 3.34
N THR A 39 -17.32 1.77 2.84
CA THR A 39 -17.11 0.46 3.48
C THR A 39 -16.18 0.55 4.68
N LEU A 40 -15.20 1.47 4.65
CA LEU A 40 -14.32 1.75 5.81
C LEU A 40 -15.05 2.54 6.90
N LYS A 41 -16.07 3.33 6.55
CA LYS A 41 -16.91 4.07 7.51
C LYS A 41 -17.72 3.16 8.45
N MET A 42 -17.84 1.86 8.13
CA MET A 42 -18.43 0.88 9.04
C MET A 42 -17.53 0.60 10.26
N MET A 43 -16.22 0.79 10.13
CA MET A 43 -15.29 0.66 11.25
C MET A 43 -15.45 1.84 12.21
N SER A 44 -15.08 1.64 13.48
CA SER A 44 -15.16 2.70 14.47
C SER A 44 -14.20 3.85 14.13
N SER A 45 -14.56 5.08 14.51
CA SER A 45 -13.68 6.25 14.35
C SER A 45 -12.33 6.08 15.06
N GLN A 46 -12.31 5.32 16.17
CA GLN A 46 -11.09 4.98 16.87
C GLN A 46 -10.17 4.11 16.02
N TRP A 47 -10.71 3.07 15.39
CA TRP A 47 -9.95 2.20 14.49
C TRP A 47 -9.38 2.99 13.31
N LEU A 48 -10.15 3.91 12.72
CA LEU A 48 -9.67 4.77 11.64
C LEU A 48 -8.49 5.65 12.09
N LYS A 49 -8.57 6.26 13.28
CA LYS A 49 -7.47 7.06 13.87
C LYS A 49 -6.22 6.21 14.10
N GLU A 50 -6.38 4.98 14.56
CA GLU A 50 -5.26 4.05 14.76
C GLU A 50 -4.60 3.64 13.45
N VAL A 51 -5.37 3.35 12.39
CA VAL A 51 -4.81 3.03 11.07
C VAL A 51 -4.09 4.24 10.48
N TYR A 52 -4.63 5.46 10.61
CA TYR A 52 -3.95 6.67 10.16
C TYR A 52 -2.63 6.91 10.91
N SER A 53 -2.62 6.71 12.23
CA SER A 53 -1.42 6.82 13.06
C SER A 53 -0.37 5.75 12.68
N ALA A 54 -0.79 4.50 12.51
CA ALA A 54 0.06 3.39 12.11
C ALA A 54 0.67 3.61 10.72
N ALA A 55 -0.13 4.08 9.76
CA ALA A 55 0.35 4.44 8.42
C ALA A 55 1.30 5.66 8.44
N SER A 56 1.03 6.65 9.31
CA SER A 56 1.90 7.83 9.48
C SER A 56 3.24 7.50 10.11
N SER A 57 3.27 6.55 11.04
CA SER A 57 4.48 6.05 11.69
C SER A 57 5.18 4.93 10.91
N GLY A 58 4.58 4.44 9.81
CA GLY A 58 5.09 3.31 9.04
C GLY A 58 5.08 1.99 9.81
N ASN A 59 4.25 1.88 10.85
CA ASN A 59 4.17 0.70 11.70
C ASN A 59 3.40 -0.43 11.00
N ARG A 60 4.13 -1.23 10.23
CA ARG A 60 3.57 -2.38 9.49
C ARG A 60 2.89 -3.39 10.42
N SER A 61 3.51 -3.74 11.54
CA SER A 61 2.96 -4.76 12.45
C SER A 61 1.59 -4.34 12.98
N LEU A 62 1.45 -3.08 13.40
CA LEU A 62 0.18 -2.53 13.85
C LEU A 62 -0.86 -2.48 12.73
N LEU A 63 -0.47 -2.16 11.48
CA LEU A 63 -1.38 -2.22 10.34
C LEU A 63 -1.89 -3.64 10.07
N GLU A 64 -1.03 -4.66 10.15
CA GLU A 64 -1.44 -6.07 10.00
C GLU A 64 -2.40 -6.51 11.11
N GLU A 65 -2.16 -6.10 12.36
CA GLU A 65 -3.07 -6.35 13.49
C GLU A 65 -4.43 -5.69 13.27
N LEU A 66 -4.44 -4.42 12.84
CA LEU A 66 -5.68 -3.68 12.56
C LEU A 66 -6.46 -4.28 11.39
N ILE A 67 -5.79 -4.83 10.39
CA ILE A 67 -6.41 -5.55 9.27
C ILE A 67 -7.13 -6.82 9.76
N GLN A 68 -6.56 -7.54 10.73
CA GLN A 68 -7.19 -8.75 11.29
C GLN A 68 -8.49 -8.47 12.06
N GLN A 69 -8.70 -7.23 12.50
CA GLN A 69 -9.93 -6.82 13.18
C GLN A 69 -11.10 -6.58 12.22
N ILE A 70 -10.85 -6.53 10.91
CA ILE A 70 -11.89 -6.33 9.90
C ILE A 70 -12.73 -7.62 9.81
N PRO A 71 -14.08 -7.54 9.80
CA PRO A 71 -14.91 -8.71 9.66
C PRO A 71 -14.64 -9.46 8.34
N GLU A 72 -14.49 -10.79 8.40
CA GLU A 72 -14.16 -11.66 7.26
C GLU A 72 -15.13 -11.52 6.07
N ARG A 73 -16.37 -11.08 6.32
CA ARG A 73 -17.34 -10.75 5.26
C ARG A 73 -16.83 -9.70 4.25
N HIS A 74 -15.78 -8.96 4.60
CA HIS A 74 -15.17 -7.92 3.78
C HIS A 74 -13.78 -8.29 3.27
N ASP A 75 -13.62 -9.52 2.76
CA ASP A 75 -12.39 -10.02 2.12
C ASP A 75 -11.77 -9.03 1.13
N SER A 76 -12.58 -8.29 0.37
CA SER A 76 -12.06 -7.29 -0.57
C SER A 76 -11.28 -6.18 0.13
N ILE A 77 -11.73 -5.72 1.29
CA ILE A 77 -11.06 -4.65 2.06
C ILE A 77 -9.77 -5.19 2.67
N ILE A 78 -9.85 -6.39 3.27
CA ILE A 78 -8.70 -7.08 3.87
C ILE A 78 -7.60 -7.25 2.84
N ASN A 79 -7.93 -7.77 1.66
CA ASN A 79 -6.97 -7.99 0.58
C ASN A 79 -6.38 -6.68 0.06
N SER A 80 -7.20 -5.65 -0.16
CA SER A 80 -6.69 -4.35 -0.63
C SER A 80 -5.82 -3.64 0.41
N MET A 81 -6.17 -3.69 1.70
CA MET A 81 -5.31 -3.13 2.75
C MET A 81 -4.00 -3.90 2.88
N ARG A 82 -4.03 -5.24 2.86
CA ARG A 82 -2.81 -6.06 2.87
C ARG A 82 -1.92 -5.76 1.67
N GLU A 83 -2.47 -5.61 0.48
CA GLU A 83 -1.71 -5.26 -0.71
C GLU A 83 -1.03 -3.89 -0.56
N LEU A 84 -1.74 -2.88 -0.04
CA LEU A 84 -1.16 -1.57 0.24
C LEU A 84 -0.06 -1.64 1.29
N VAL A 85 -0.24 -2.44 2.35
CA VAL A 85 0.77 -2.64 3.40
C VAL A 85 2.00 -3.36 2.86
N ASN A 86 1.81 -4.44 2.09
CA ASN A 86 2.89 -5.22 1.50
C ASN A 86 3.71 -4.42 0.48
N ASN A 87 3.06 -3.49 -0.22
CA ASN A 87 3.71 -2.59 -1.17
C ASN A 87 4.24 -1.30 -0.52
N PHE A 88 4.20 -1.18 0.81
CA PHE A 88 4.63 0.02 1.55
C PHE A 88 3.88 1.30 1.14
N ASN A 89 2.68 1.18 0.58
CA ASN A 89 1.85 2.27 0.08
C ASN A 89 1.08 2.98 1.22
N TYR A 90 1.77 3.29 2.33
CA TYR A 90 1.16 3.92 3.51
C TYR A 90 0.59 5.32 3.22
N ARG A 91 1.17 6.02 2.24
CA ARG A 91 0.62 7.29 1.77
C ARG A 91 -0.82 7.14 1.28
N GLN A 92 -1.08 6.15 0.44
CA GLN A 92 -2.41 5.90 -0.12
C GLN A 92 -3.41 5.50 0.98
N ILE A 93 -2.95 4.73 1.97
CA ILE A 93 -3.77 4.40 3.15
C ILE A 93 -4.21 5.68 3.87
N ARG A 94 -3.29 6.62 4.13
CA ARG A 94 -3.62 7.89 4.78
C ARG A 94 -4.57 8.75 3.95
N GLU A 95 -4.34 8.88 2.64
CA GLU A 95 -5.20 9.67 1.75
C GLU A 95 -6.65 9.15 1.75
N ILE A 96 -6.85 7.83 1.90
CA ILE A 96 -8.19 7.23 1.99
C ILE A 96 -8.82 7.43 3.38
N ILE A 97 -8.02 7.45 4.44
CA ILE A 97 -8.53 7.47 5.82
C ILE A 97 -8.69 8.89 6.36
N GLU A 98 -7.86 9.83 5.96
CA GLU A 98 -7.89 11.23 6.37
C GLU A 98 -9.30 11.87 6.29
N PRO A 99 -10.07 11.74 5.19
CA PRO A 99 -11.42 12.31 5.12
C PRO A 99 -12.48 11.52 5.91
N LEU A 100 -12.13 10.35 6.48
CA LEU A 100 -13.01 9.54 7.33
C LEU A 100 -12.81 9.84 8.82
N ILE A 101 -11.78 10.61 9.17
CA ILE A 101 -11.46 11.01 10.54
C ILE A 101 -11.97 12.45 10.73
N ASP A 102 -13.02 12.61 11.52
CA ASP A 102 -13.40 13.91 12.12
C ASP A 102 -12.44 14.30 13.26
#